data_AF-V9W273-F1
#
_entry.id   AF-V9W273-F1
#
_cell.length_a   1.000
_cell.length_b   1.000
_cell.length_c   1.000
_cell.angle_alpha   90.00
_cell.angle_beta   90.00
_cell.angle_gamma   90.00
#
_symmetry.space_group_name_H-M   'P 1'
#
loop_
_entity.id
_entity.type
_entity.pdbx_description
1 polymer ?
#
loop_
_entity_poly.entity_id
_entity_poly.type
_entity_poly.pdbx_seq_one_letter_code
_entity_poly.pdbx_strand_id
1 'polypeptide(L)'
;MDQFVVSNIGIFSQIAEDAFADMEQAEGKARTPRLGGVGDIVKFDPQRKSFKAALVYITFSAMWLEARLHVEIAERFSKSKAREFDKKKYECRLKFLGVLDESLLSRVHQFRLLRNDLVHEKAHCNQNTVHVAQKEARKARALMQDISRRLADQSVIT
;
A
#
# COMPACT_ATOMS: atom_id res chain seq x y z
N MET A 1 8.05 -9.04 32.43
CA MET A 1 8.60 -9.59 31.18
C MET A 1 7.82 -8.95 30.06
N ASP A 2 8.40 -7.93 29.43
CA ASP A 2 7.79 -7.32 28.25
C ASP A 2 7.85 -8.34 27.12
N GLN A 3 6.68 -8.89 26.79
CA GLN A 3 6.51 -9.77 25.67
C GLN A 3 6.77 -8.92 24.42
N PHE A 4 7.97 -9.00 23.87
CA PHE A 4 8.29 -8.51 22.53
C PHE A 4 7.32 -9.21 21.56
N VAL A 5 6.20 -8.56 21.28
CA VAL A 5 5.33 -8.94 20.18
C VAL A 5 6.13 -8.60 18.94
N VAL A 6 6.79 -9.61 18.37
CA VAL A 6 7.29 -9.52 16.98
C VAL A 6 6.04 -9.32 16.13
N SER A 7 5.68 -8.06 15.93
CA SER A 7 4.52 -7.69 15.15
C SER A 7 4.84 -7.96 13.69
N ASN A 8 3.98 -8.71 13.01
CA ASN A 8 4.13 -9.01 11.58
C ASN A 8 4.14 -7.75 10.70
N ILE A 9 3.90 -6.56 11.26
CA ILE A 9 4.05 -5.25 10.58
C ILE A 9 5.38 -5.15 9.83
N GLY A 10 6.50 -5.47 10.49
CA GLY A 10 7.83 -5.36 9.86
C GLY A 10 7.97 -6.30 8.67
N ILE A 11 7.46 -7.53 8.79
CA ILE A 11 7.46 -8.53 7.72
C ILE A 11 6.56 -8.10 6.57
N PHE A 12 5.35 -7.60 6.83
CA PHE A 12 4.45 -7.11 5.77
C PHE A 12 5.07 -5.92 5.02
N SER A 13 5.73 -5.01 5.73
CA SER A 13 6.46 -3.90 5.12
C SER A 13 7.60 -4.40 4.24
N GLN A 14 8.39 -5.38 4.71
CA GLN A 14 9.50 -5.93 3.95
C GLN A 14 9.01 -6.60 2.67
N ILE A 15 7.99 -7.46 2.76
CA ILE A 15 7.41 -8.15 1.59
C ILE A 15 6.87 -7.13 0.58
N ALA A 16 6.22 -6.06 1.05
CA ALA A 16 5.76 -4.99 0.18
C ALA A 16 6.96 -4.34 -0.52
N GLU A 17 7.95 -3.84 0.21
CA GLU A 17 9.07 -3.12 -0.41
C GLU A 17 9.94 -4.01 -1.34
N ASP A 18 10.12 -5.29 -1.02
CA ASP A 18 10.76 -6.27 -1.91
C ASP A 18 9.98 -6.41 -3.23
N ALA A 19 8.65 -6.56 -3.14
CA ALA A 19 7.80 -6.62 -4.32
C ALA A 19 7.81 -5.31 -5.13
N PHE A 20 7.95 -4.14 -4.47
CA PHE A 20 8.11 -2.87 -5.17
C PHE A 20 9.43 -2.82 -5.95
N ALA A 21 10.52 -3.27 -5.33
CA ALA A 21 11.82 -3.32 -5.97
C ALA A 21 11.81 -4.24 -7.19
N ASP A 22 11.21 -5.43 -7.06
CA ASP A 22 11.03 -6.38 -8.16
C ASP A 22 10.19 -5.80 -9.29
N MET A 23 9.14 -5.05 -8.95
CA MET A 23 8.27 -4.37 -9.93
C MET A 23 9.06 -3.35 -10.76
N GLU A 24 9.81 -2.45 -10.11
CA GLU A 24 10.61 -1.43 -10.78
C GLU A 24 11.75 -2.06 -11.59
N GLN A 25 12.39 -3.11 -11.07
CA GLN A 25 13.45 -3.82 -11.79
C GLN A 25 12.91 -4.49 -13.06
N ALA A 26 11.76 -5.16 -12.96
CA ALA A 26 11.12 -5.82 -14.09
C ALA A 26 10.65 -4.80 -15.15
N GLU A 27 10.11 -3.65 -14.72
CA GLU A 27 9.71 -2.57 -15.63
C GLU A 27 10.92 -1.92 -16.31
N GLY A 28 12.01 -1.69 -15.57
CA GLY A 28 13.26 -1.17 -16.12
C GLY A 28 13.87 -2.09 -17.17
N LYS A 29 13.89 -3.40 -16.95
CA LYS A 29 14.36 -4.40 -17.92
C LYS A 29 13.48 -4.48 -19.17
N ALA A 30 12.20 -4.13 -19.05
CA ALA A 30 11.28 -4.07 -20.18
C ALA A 30 11.48 -2.82 -21.04
N ARG A 31 12.16 -1.77 -20.55
CA ARG A 31 12.43 -0.56 -21.32
C ARG A 31 13.78 -0.66 -22.02
N THR A 32 13.80 -0.39 -23.32
CA THR A 32 15.02 -0.34 -24.11
C THR A 32 15.07 0.98 -24.86
N PRO A 33 16.21 1.70 -24.88
CA PRO A 33 16.32 2.93 -25.64
C PRO A 33 16.01 2.68 -27.12
N ARG A 34 15.27 3.59 -27.75
CA ARG A 34 15.04 3.52 -29.18
C ARG A 34 16.34 3.81 -29.93
N LEU A 35 16.77 2.93 -30.83
CA LEU A 35 17.94 3.18 -31.68
C LEU A 35 17.65 4.39 -32.59
N GLY A 36 18.43 5.47 -32.42
CA GLY A 36 18.40 6.65 -33.29
C GLY A 36 17.33 7.71 -33.01
N GLY A 37 16.70 7.73 -31.82
CA GLY A 37 15.69 8.75 -31.50
C GLY A 37 15.47 8.98 -30.01
N VAL A 38 14.51 9.86 -29.68
CA VAL A 38 14.08 10.16 -28.31
C VAL A 38 12.97 9.20 -27.88
N GLY A 39 13.15 8.55 -26.72
CA GLY A 39 12.14 7.69 -26.08
C GLY A 39 12.54 6.21 -25.95
N ASP A 40 11.75 5.47 -25.17
CA ASP A 40 11.95 4.05 -24.89
C ASP A 40 10.96 3.16 -25.65
N ILE A 41 11.41 1.97 -26.05
CA ILE A 41 10.57 0.85 -26.49
C ILE A 41 10.28 -0.03 -25.28
N VAL A 42 9.00 -0.19 -24.94
CA VAL A 42 8.54 -1.14 -23.92
C VAL A 42 8.40 -2.52 -24.56
N LYS A 43 9.27 -3.45 -24.18
CA LYS A 43 9.19 -4.87 -24.54
C LYS A 43 7.99 -5.51 -23.86
N PHE A 44 7.26 -6.33 -24.60
CA PHE A 44 6.20 -7.15 -24.05
C PHE A 44 6.77 -8.16 -23.05
N ASP A 45 6.27 -8.17 -21.82
CA ASP A 45 6.62 -9.13 -20.78
C ASP A 45 5.56 -10.25 -20.72
N PRO A 46 5.80 -11.42 -21.35
CA PRO A 46 4.84 -12.52 -21.36
C PRO A 46 4.61 -13.12 -19.96
N GLN A 47 5.58 -12.97 -19.05
CA GLN A 47 5.47 -13.48 -17.67
C GLN A 47 4.74 -12.50 -16.74
N ARG A 48 4.50 -11.26 -17.21
CA ARG A 48 3.84 -10.17 -16.47
C ARG A 48 4.46 -9.96 -15.08
N LYS A 49 5.78 -10.08 -14.96
CA LYS A 49 6.54 -10.02 -13.71
C LYS A 49 6.27 -8.73 -12.94
N SER A 50 6.39 -7.60 -13.63
CA SER A 50 6.16 -6.28 -13.03
C SER A 50 4.71 -6.14 -12.53
N PHE A 51 3.74 -6.62 -13.30
CA PHE A 51 2.34 -6.58 -12.90
C PHE A 51 2.05 -7.46 -11.67
N LYS A 52 2.58 -8.69 -11.63
CA LYS A 52 2.45 -9.60 -10.48
C LYS A 52 3.06 -8.98 -9.23
N ALA A 53 4.26 -8.43 -9.34
CA ALA A 53 4.95 -7.75 -8.25
C ALA A 53 4.14 -6.54 -7.73
N ALA A 54 3.52 -5.76 -8.62
CA ALA A 54 2.62 -4.67 -8.23
C ALA A 54 1.39 -5.14 -7.44
N LEU A 55 0.79 -6.28 -7.80
CA LEU A 55 -0.33 -6.85 -7.04
C LEU A 55 0.09 -7.31 -5.63
N VAL A 56 1.28 -7.91 -5.52
CA VAL A 56 1.88 -8.27 -4.23
C VAL A 56 2.09 -7.01 -3.38
N TYR A 57 2.67 -5.95 -3.98
CA TYR A 57 2.87 -4.66 -3.31
C TYR A 57 1.58 -4.12 -2.70
N ILE A 58 0.53 -4.00 -3.51
CA ILE A 58 -0.76 -3.42 -3.10
C ILE A 58 -1.39 -4.26 -1.98
N THR A 59 -1.33 -5.59 -2.10
CA THR A 59 -1.91 -6.51 -1.11
C THR A 59 -1.18 -6.41 0.23
N PHE A 60 0.14 -6.48 0.23
CA PHE A 60 0.93 -6.41 1.46
C PHE A 60 0.95 -5.00 2.07
N SER A 61 0.83 -3.94 1.26
CA SER A 61 0.62 -2.58 1.76
C SER A 61 -0.70 -2.45 2.53
N ALA A 62 -1.77 -3.10 2.06
CA ALA A 62 -3.03 -3.12 2.79
C ALA A 62 -2.91 -3.90 4.11
N MET A 63 -2.26 -5.07 4.10
CA MET A 63 -2.00 -5.85 5.32
C MET A 63 -1.15 -5.09 6.34
N TRP A 64 -0.11 -4.40 5.85
CA TRP A 64 0.71 -3.51 6.66
C TRP A 64 -0.12 -2.39 7.30
N LEU A 65 -0.96 -1.70 6.51
CA LEU A 65 -1.79 -0.60 6.99
C LEU A 65 -2.78 -1.07 8.06
N GLU A 66 -3.44 -2.21 7.83
CA GLU A 66 -4.35 -2.84 8.79
C GLU A 66 -3.66 -3.10 10.14
N ALA A 67 -2.49 -3.74 10.11
CA ALA A 67 -1.73 -4.09 11.29
C ALA A 67 -1.16 -2.84 11.98
N ARG A 68 -0.67 -1.86 11.21
CA ARG A 68 -0.11 -0.61 11.75
C ARG A 68 -1.16 0.19 12.49
N LEU A 69 -2.34 0.38 11.89
CA LEU A 69 -3.45 1.09 12.55
C LEU A 69 -3.93 0.36 13.81
N HIS A 70 -3.92 -0.97 13.82
CA HIS A 70 -4.29 -1.75 15.00
C HIS A 70 -3.32 -1.48 16.15
N VAL A 71 -2.02 -1.58 15.87
CA VAL A 71 -0.97 -1.36 16.88
C VAL A 71 -1.00 0.06 17.40
N GLU A 72 -1.12 1.06 16.52
CA GLU A 72 -1.21 2.47 16.93
C GLU A 72 -2.39 2.74 17.87
N ILE A 73 -3.58 2.21 17.56
CA ILE A 73 -4.75 2.38 18.42
C ILE A 73 -4.58 1.61 19.74
N ALA A 74 -3.96 0.41 19.69
CA ALA A 74 -3.73 -0.40 20.87
C ALA A 74 -2.74 0.24 21.84
N GLU A 75 -1.69 0.88 21.31
CA GLU A 75 -0.64 1.55 22.07
C GLU A 75 -1.12 2.87 22.68
N ARG A 76 -1.85 3.70 21.92
CA ARG A 76 -2.28 5.03 22.38
C ARG A 76 -3.53 5.02 23.26
N PHE A 77 -4.41 4.01 23.08
CA PHE A 77 -5.69 3.97 23.78
C PHE A 77 -5.85 2.66 24.55
N SER A 78 -6.12 1.55 23.86
CA SER A 78 -6.19 0.21 24.46
C SER A 78 -6.39 -0.88 23.41
N LYS A 79 -6.01 -2.12 23.74
CA LYS A 79 -6.31 -3.31 22.92
C LYS A 79 -7.81 -3.50 22.67
N SER A 80 -8.67 -3.13 23.62
CA SER A 80 -10.13 -3.20 23.46
C SER A 80 -10.61 -2.23 22.38
N LYS A 81 -10.11 -0.99 22.42
CA LYS A 81 -10.41 0.01 21.38
C LYS A 81 -9.88 -0.40 20.02
N ALA A 82 -8.68 -0.97 19.94
CA ALA A 82 -8.14 -1.46 18.67
C ALA A 82 -9.09 -2.49 18.01
N ARG A 83 -9.58 -3.48 18.77
CA ARG A 83 -10.54 -4.49 18.29
C ARG A 83 -11.88 -3.91 17.85
N GLU A 84 -12.38 -2.87 18.54
CA GLU A 84 -13.59 -2.15 18.13
C GLU A 84 -13.38 -1.49 16.74
N PHE A 85 -12.20 -0.92 16.54
CA PHE A 85 -11.84 -0.18 15.33
C PHE A 85 -11.37 -1.05 14.16
N ASP A 86 -10.96 -2.30 14.38
CA ASP A 86 -10.57 -3.23 13.30
C ASP A 86 -11.70 -3.48 12.28
N LYS A 87 -12.97 -3.33 12.69
CA LYS A 87 -14.13 -3.45 11.80
C LYS A 87 -14.43 -2.17 11.01
N LYS A 88 -13.73 -1.07 11.31
CA LYS A 88 -13.96 0.24 10.69
C LYS A 88 -13.05 0.42 9.48
N LYS A 89 -13.46 1.30 8.57
CA LYS A 89 -12.66 1.67 7.39
C LYS A 89 -11.38 2.41 7.82
N TYR A 90 -10.35 2.35 6.99
CA TYR A 90 -9.04 2.99 7.24
C TYR A 90 -9.17 4.47 7.58
N GLU A 91 -10.02 5.19 6.83
CA GLU A 91 -10.27 6.61 6.97
C GLU A 91 -10.80 6.94 8.37
N CYS A 92 -11.71 6.11 8.91
CA CYS A 92 -12.25 6.29 10.26
C CYS A 92 -11.19 6.07 11.34
N ARG A 93 -10.31 5.09 11.15
CA ARG A 93 -9.22 4.76 12.08
C ARG A 93 -8.17 5.87 12.10
N LEU A 94 -7.81 6.41 10.93
CA LEU A 94 -6.90 7.55 10.81
C LEU A 94 -7.47 8.82 11.43
N LYS A 95 -8.75 9.13 11.20
CA LYS A 95 -9.43 10.26 11.87
C LYS A 95 -9.39 10.12 13.40
N PHE A 96 -9.63 8.91 13.91
CA PHE A 96 -9.55 8.63 15.35
C PHE A 96 -8.14 8.81 15.92
N LEU A 97 -7.11 8.53 15.12
CA LEU A 97 -5.69 8.79 15.44
C LEU A 97 -5.27 10.26 15.25
N GLY A 98 -6.20 11.19 15.01
CA GLY A 98 -5.93 12.62 14.87
C GLY A 98 -5.53 13.07 13.46
N VAL A 99 -5.58 12.18 12.46
CA VAL A 99 -5.25 12.51 11.07
C VAL A 99 -6.49 13.04 10.36
N LEU A 100 -6.56 14.38 10.22
CA LEU A 100 -7.73 15.09 9.67
C LEU A 100 -7.52 15.66 8.26
N ASP A 101 -6.36 15.41 7.64
CA ASP A 101 -6.06 15.89 6.28
C ASP A 101 -6.96 15.19 5.25
N GLU A 102 -7.93 15.93 4.70
CA GLU A 102 -8.92 15.39 3.77
C GLU A 102 -8.31 14.92 2.43
N SER A 103 -7.19 15.48 2.00
CA SER A 103 -6.47 15.00 0.81
C SER A 103 -5.88 13.61 1.04
N LEU A 104 -5.24 13.41 2.20
CA LEU A 104 -4.75 12.09 2.60
C LEU A 104 -5.90 11.09 2.74
N LEU A 105 -6.97 11.47 3.44
CA LEU A 105 -8.12 10.60 3.67
C LEU A 105 -8.79 10.18 2.36
N SER A 106 -8.88 11.10 1.39
CA SER A 106 -9.35 10.79 0.05
C SER A 106 -8.43 9.78 -0.65
N ARG A 107 -7.11 9.93 -0.58
CA ARG A 107 -6.15 8.96 -1.15
C ARG A 107 -6.27 7.58 -0.48
N VAL A 108 -6.48 7.52 0.83
CA VAL A 108 -6.71 6.27 1.56
C VAL A 108 -8.02 5.61 1.13
N HIS A 109 -9.07 6.41 0.94
CA HIS A 109 -10.34 5.93 0.41
C HIS A 109 -10.18 5.28 -0.96
N GLN A 110 -9.50 5.97 -1.88
CA GLN A 110 -9.23 5.46 -3.22
C GLN A 110 -8.39 4.18 -3.18
N PHE A 111 -7.37 4.11 -2.31
CA PHE A 111 -6.58 2.89 -2.12
C PHE A 111 -7.43 1.71 -1.62
N ARG A 112 -8.36 1.95 -0.68
CA ARG A 112 -9.27 0.92 -0.18
C ARG A 112 -10.19 0.39 -1.27
N LEU A 113 -10.75 1.27 -2.11
CA LEU A 113 -11.57 0.88 -3.26
C LEU A 113 -10.75 0.06 -4.26
N LEU A 114 -9.60 0.58 -4.69
CA LEU A 114 -8.67 -0.11 -5.58
C LEU A 114 -8.33 -1.52 -5.08
N ARG A 115 -8.00 -1.68 -3.80
CA ARG A 115 -7.69 -3.00 -3.24
C ARG A 115 -8.91 -3.93 -3.26
N ASN A 116 -10.11 -3.42 -3.03
CA ASN A 116 -11.32 -4.23 -3.16
C ASN A 116 -11.54 -4.65 -4.61
N ASP A 117 -11.36 -3.75 -5.56
CA ASP A 117 -11.52 -4.03 -6.99
C ASP A 117 -10.49 -5.06 -7.48
N LEU A 118 -9.24 -4.95 -7.02
CA LEU A 118 -8.14 -5.85 -7.42
C LEU A 118 -8.15 -7.20 -6.71
N VAL A 119 -8.58 -7.27 -5.45
CA VAL A 119 -8.45 -8.46 -4.59
C VAL A 119 -9.78 -9.21 -4.41
N HIS A 120 -10.91 -8.49 -4.37
CA HIS A 120 -12.21 -9.03 -3.93
C HIS A 120 -13.29 -8.99 -5.01
N GLU A 121 -13.23 -8.05 -5.95
CA GLU A 121 -14.25 -7.97 -6.99
C GLU A 121 -13.95 -8.99 -8.09
N LYS A 122 -14.91 -9.91 -8.27
CA LYS A 122 -14.90 -11.01 -9.24
C LYS A 122 -14.32 -10.51 -10.55
N ALA A 123 -13.27 -11.16 -11.04
CA ALA A 123 -12.48 -10.81 -12.23
C ALA A 123 -13.33 -10.63 -13.51
N HIS A 124 -14.14 -9.59 -13.56
CA HIS A 124 -14.73 -9.08 -14.78
C HIS A 124 -13.61 -8.32 -15.47
N CYS A 125 -13.05 -8.96 -16.51
CA CYS A 125 -12.13 -8.32 -17.44
C CYS A 125 -12.83 -7.14 -18.12
N ASN A 126 -12.87 -5.98 -17.47
CA ASN A 126 -13.05 -4.72 -18.16
C ASN A 126 -11.75 -4.47 -18.94
N GLN A 127 -11.76 -4.87 -20.22
CA GLN A 127 -10.64 -4.72 -21.16
C GLN A 127 -10.17 -3.26 -21.32
N ASN A 128 -10.94 -2.29 -20.82
CA ASN A 128 -10.68 -0.85 -20.93
C ASN A 128 -9.87 -0.26 -19.77
N THR A 129 -9.65 -1.02 -18.69
CA THR A 129 -8.92 -0.56 -17.49
C THR A 129 -7.84 -1.56 -17.13
N VAL A 130 -6.85 -1.73 -18.02
CA VAL A 130 -5.48 -2.01 -17.56
C VAL A 130 -5.03 -0.74 -16.81
N HIS A 131 -5.60 -0.50 -15.63
CA HIS A 131 -4.96 0.36 -14.66
C HIS A 131 -3.59 -0.26 -14.46
N VAL A 132 -2.57 0.46 -14.89
CA VAL A 132 -1.18 0.04 -14.78
C VAL A 132 -0.96 -0.21 -13.29
N ALA A 133 -1.08 -1.47 -12.84
CA ALA A 133 -1.03 -1.82 -11.42
C ALA A 133 0.26 -1.26 -10.79
N GLN A 134 1.31 -1.12 -11.61
CA GLN A 134 2.55 -0.45 -11.25
C GLN A 134 2.37 1.03 -10.90
N LYS A 135 1.59 1.79 -11.67
CA LYS A 135 1.25 3.19 -11.36
C LYS A 135 0.47 3.29 -10.05
N GLU A 136 -0.48 2.40 -9.83
CA GLU A 136 -1.24 2.36 -8.58
C GLU A 136 -0.37 1.92 -7.39
N ALA A 137 0.57 0.99 -7.59
CA ALA A 137 1.57 0.61 -6.59
C ALA A 137 2.48 1.80 -6.22
N ARG A 138 2.93 2.61 -7.19
CA ARG A 138 3.68 3.85 -6.90
C ARG A 138 2.88 4.85 -6.07
N LYS A 139 1.60 5.06 -6.39
CA LYS A 139 0.71 5.92 -5.58
C LYS A 139 0.50 5.36 -4.19
N ALA A 140 0.32 4.05 -4.07
CA ALA A 140 0.17 3.36 -2.80
C ALA A 140 1.44 3.52 -1.95
N ARG A 141 2.64 3.38 -2.54
CA ARG A 141 3.91 3.61 -1.84
C ARG A 141 4.04 5.00 -1.28
N ALA A 142 3.80 6.01 -2.11
CA ALA A 142 3.78 7.40 -1.66
C ALA A 142 2.73 7.64 -0.55
N LEU A 143 1.61 6.92 -0.58
CA LEU A 143 0.59 6.98 0.47
C LEU A 143 1.06 6.32 1.77
N MET A 144 1.65 5.12 1.73
CA MET A 144 2.15 4.43 2.93
C MET A 144 3.25 5.22 3.63
N GLN A 145 4.13 5.88 2.85
CA GLN A 145 5.16 6.77 3.37
C GLN A 145 4.57 8.01 4.08
N ASP A 146 3.55 8.63 3.48
CA ASP A 146 2.85 9.80 4.03
C ASP A 146 2.11 9.45 5.32
N ILE A 147 1.39 8.32 5.35
CA ILE A 147 0.75 7.79 6.56
C ILE A 147 1.78 7.52 7.66
N SER A 148 2.89 6.84 7.33
CA SER A 148 3.94 6.52 8.30
C SER A 148 4.50 7.78 8.97
N ARG A 149 4.77 8.82 8.17
CA ARG A 149 5.25 10.11 8.67
C ARG A 149 4.26 10.74 9.63
N ARG A 150 2.98 10.83 9.25
CA ARG A 150 1.95 11.45 10.08
C ARG A 150 1.69 10.70 11.37
N LEU A 151 1.73 9.37 11.35
CA LEU A 151 1.59 8.56 12.56
C LEU A 151 2.79 8.76 13.50
N ALA A 152 4.01 8.87 12.96
CA ALA A 152 5.20 9.21 13.74
C ALA A 152 5.09 10.61 14.38
N ASP A 153 4.69 11.64 13.62
CA ASP A 153 4.53 13.02 14.12
C ASP A 153 3.52 13.09 15.28
N GLN A 154 2.42 12.33 15.17
CA GLN A 154 1.39 12.27 16.21
C GLN A 154 1.84 11.46 17.44
N SER A 155 2.95 10.73 17.39
CA SER A 155 3.49 9.97 18.54
C SER A 155 4.37 10.82 19.45
N VAL A 156 4.89 11.95 18.96
CA VAL A 156 5.85 12.82 19.69
C VAL A 156 5.15 13.81 20.64
N ILE A 157 3.82 13.97 20.53
CA ILE A 157 3.04 14.97 21.26
C ILE A 157 2.39 14.39 22.55
N THR A 158 2.73 13.16 22.92
CA THR A 158 2.22 12.47 24.14
C THR A 158 3.37 12.16 25.09
#